data_AF-A0A210WAJ0-F1
#
_entry.id   AF-A0A210WAJ0-F1
#
_cell.length_a   1.000
_cell.length_b   1.000
_cell.length_c   1.000
_cell.angle_alpha   90.00
_cell.angle_beta   90.00
_cell.angle_gamma   90.00
#
_symmetry.space_group_name_H-M   'P 1'
#
loop_
_entity.id
_entity.type
_entity.pdbx_description
1 polymer ?
#
loop_
_entity_poly.entity_id
_entity_poly.type
_entity_poly.pdbx_seq_one_letter_code
_entity_poly.pdbx_strand_id
1 'polypeptide(L)'
;MQATSDLSLPSPVPAPSQASLNQWEQLARRAHGHFHAGQIESALAMQMKALHVAQRLIAGPLLAEHADHCMAAWVVSHHNLAELLALRQQPALAIEYLCEAHQGLLALGDARHHAAAVCSAAWRHMRETHSALLQWQRQHGSQPRIDAALQASARVFDCTAAALPPRLAH
;
A
#
# COMPACT_ATOMS: atom_id res chain seq x y z
N MET A 1 -50.07 24.36 11.59
CA MET A 1 -49.46 23.39 10.66
C MET A 1 -48.52 24.16 9.74
N GLN A 2 -47.21 24.12 10.00
CA GLN A 2 -46.20 24.66 9.07
C GLN A 2 -45.26 23.51 8.74
N ALA A 3 -45.35 23.05 7.49
CA ALA A 3 -44.45 22.05 6.93
C ALA A 3 -43.22 22.78 6.41
N THR A 4 -42.13 22.75 7.18
CA THR A 4 -40.79 23.08 6.69
C THR A 4 -40.29 21.88 5.91
N SER A 5 -40.45 21.92 4.58
CA SER A 5 -39.81 20.95 3.70
C SER A 5 -38.31 21.23 3.65
N ASP A 6 -37.59 20.36 4.35
CA ASP A 6 -36.14 20.22 4.37
C ASP A 6 -35.65 19.84 2.96
N LEU A 7 -35.11 20.80 2.22
CA LEU A 7 -34.41 20.58 0.96
C LEU A 7 -32.99 20.10 1.27
N SER A 8 -32.89 18.85 1.71
CA SER A 8 -31.61 18.13 1.73
C SER A 8 -31.12 17.97 0.29
N LEU A 9 -30.11 18.76 -0.08
CA LEU A 9 -29.40 18.62 -1.34
C LEU A 9 -28.74 17.22 -1.38
N PRO A 10 -28.86 16.46 -2.49
CA PRO A 10 -28.17 15.18 -2.61
C PRO A 10 -26.66 15.43 -2.50
N SER A 11 -25.99 14.65 -1.66
CA SER A 11 -24.53 14.72 -1.52
C SER A 11 -23.87 14.54 -2.89
N PRO A 12 -22.86 15.35 -3.23
CA PRO A 12 -22.21 15.26 -4.53
C PRO A 12 -21.66 13.85 -4.75
N VAL A 13 -22.02 13.25 -5.88
CA VAL A 13 -21.46 11.96 -6.30
C VAL A 13 -19.94 12.17 -6.44
N PRO A 14 -19.11 11.44 -5.69
CA PRO A 14 -17.66 11.62 -5.76
C PRO A 14 -17.17 11.33 -7.18
N ALA A 15 -16.14 12.05 -7.62
CA ALA A 15 -15.47 11.75 -8.88
C ALA A 15 -15.05 10.26 -8.91
N PRO A 16 -15.00 9.59 -10.07
CA PRO A 16 -14.75 8.14 -10.17
C PRO A 16 -13.48 7.67 -9.46
N SER A 17 -12.49 8.56 -9.40
CA SER A 17 -11.20 8.38 -8.75
C SER A 17 -11.35 8.36 -7.21
N GLN A 18 -12.08 9.33 -6.66
CA GLN A 18 -12.41 9.44 -5.23
C GLN A 18 -13.39 8.34 -4.77
N ALA A 19 -14.29 7.89 -5.65
CA ALA A 19 -15.17 6.75 -5.40
C ALA A 19 -14.39 5.44 -5.18
N SER A 20 -13.27 5.26 -5.90
CA SER A 20 -12.42 4.07 -5.76
C SER A 20 -11.65 4.05 -4.43
N LEU A 21 -11.15 5.20 -3.96
CA LEU A 21 -10.56 5.31 -2.62
C LEU A 21 -11.59 5.04 -1.52
N ASN A 22 -12.78 5.64 -1.61
CA ASN A 22 -13.87 5.39 -0.67
C ASN A 22 -14.27 3.91 -0.64
N GLN A 23 -14.29 3.25 -1.81
CA GLN A 23 -14.56 1.81 -1.92
C GLN A 23 -13.49 0.99 -1.20
N TRP A 24 -12.20 1.31 -1.40
CA TRP A 24 -11.10 0.66 -0.70
C TRP A 24 -11.25 0.80 0.82
N GLU A 25 -11.50 2.01 1.32
CA GLU A 25 -11.67 2.25 2.77
C GLU A 25 -12.84 1.47 3.37
N GLN A 26 -13.97 1.40 2.67
CA GLN A 26 -15.13 0.63 3.12
C GLN A 26 -14.80 -0.87 3.23
N LEU A 27 -14.08 -1.42 2.24
CA LEU A 27 -13.63 -2.81 2.26
C LEU A 27 -12.65 -3.06 3.41
N ALA A 28 -11.66 -2.17 3.58
CA ALA A 28 -10.71 -2.24 4.68
C ALA A 28 -11.42 -2.19 6.04
N ARG A 29 -12.34 -1.24 6.27
CA ARG A 29 -13.12 -1.14 7.51
C ARG A 29 -13.93 -2.42 7.79
N ARG A 30 -14.56 -3.00 6.77
CA ARG A 30 -15.29 -4.27 6.91
C ARG A 30 -14.36 -5.44 7.23
N ALA A 31 -13.19 -5.50 6.60
CA ALA A 31 -12.18 -6.51 6.89
C ALA A 31 -11.75 -6.45 8.37
N HIS A 32 -11.46 -5.25 8.89
CA HIS A 32 -11.14 -5.05 10.31
C HIS A 32 -12.31 -5.47 11.23
N GLY A 33 -13.55 -5.15 10.86
CA GLY A 33 -14.72 -5.60 11.61
C GLY A 33 -14.81 -7.13 11.72
N HIS A 34 -14.62 -7.85 10.60
CA HIS A 34 -14.57 -9.31 10.60
C HIS A 34 -13.38 -9.84 11.41
N PHE A 35 -12.22 -9.20 11.29
CA PHE A 35 -11.02 -9.57 12.03
C PHE A 35 -11.21 -9.50 13.55
N HIS A 36 -11.75 -8.37 14.05
CA HIS A 36 -12.07 -8.20 15.47
C HIS A 36 -13.13 -9.18 15.98
N ALA A 37 -14.04 -9.63 15.10
CA ALA A 37 -15.02 -10.67 15.41
C ALA A 37 -14.45 -12.10 15.34
N GLY A 38 -13.14 -12.28 15.08
CA GLY A 38 -12.50 -13.59 14.91
C GLY A 38 -12.84 -14.30 13.61
N GLN A 39 -13.50 -13.63 12.66
CA GLN A 39 -13.97 -14.19 11.39
C GLN A 39 -12.87 -14.10 10.32
N ILE A 40 -11.78 -14.83 10.52
CA ILE A 40 -10.55 -14.72 9.71
C ILE A 40 -10.80 -14.91 8.21
N GLU A 41 -11.59 -15.92 7.81
CA GLU A 41 -11.89 -16.14 6.38
C GLU A 41 -12.69 -14.99 5.75
N SER A 42 -13.61 -14.38 6.51
CA SER A 42 -14.36 -13.21 6.03
C SER A 42 -13.47 -11.98 5.92
N ALA A 43 -12.55 -11.79 6.88
CA ALA A 43 -11.56 -10.74 6.83
C ALA A 43 -10.66 -10.88 5.59
N LEU A 44 -10.15 -12.09 5.31
CA LEU A 44 -9.36 -12.39 4.12
C LEU A 44 -10.12 -12.08 2.82
N ALA A 45 -11.37 -12.52 2.71
CA ALA A 45 -12.19 -12.26 1.53
C ALA A 45 -12.39 -10.76 1.28
N MET A 46 -12.59 -9.96 2.34
CA MET A 46 -12.70 -8.50 2.20
C MET A 46 -11.36 -7.85 1.88
N GLN A 47 -10.27 -8.32 2.49
CA GLN A 47 -8.94 -7.75 2.28
C GLN A 47 -8.42 -8.03 0.86
N MET A 48 -8.73 -9.19 0.29
CA MET A 48 -8.38 -9.53 -1.09
C MET A 48 -9.15 -8.65 -2.10
N LYS A 49 -10.40 -8.31 -1.80
CA LYS A 49 -11.16 -7.30 -2.57
C LYS A 49 -10.56 -5.92 -2.43
N ALA A 50 -10.13 -5.51 -1.23
CA ALA A 50 -9.47 -4.23 -1.01
C ALA A 50 -8.16 -4.15 -1.79
N LEU A 51 -7.35 -5.21 -1.80
CA LEU A 51 -6.14 -5.28 -2.60
C LEU A 51 -6.43 -5.08 -4.09
N HIS A 52 -7.47 -5.73 -4.63
CA HIS A 52 -7.84 -5.54 -6.03
C HIS A 52 -8.21 -4.09 -6.35
N VAL A 53 -8.88 -3.38 -5.42
CA VAL A 53 -9.13 -1.95 -5.58
C VAL A 53 -7.82 -1.16 -5.53
N ALA A 54 -6.92 -1.45 -4.58
CA ALA A 54 -5.63 -0.78 -4.47
C ALA A 54 -4.75 -0.96 -5.73
N GLN A 55 -4.76 -2.15 -6.34
CA GLN A 55 -4.09 -2.42 -7.61
C GLN A 55 -4.61 -1.50 -8.73
N ARG A 56 -5.93 -1.31 -8.80
CA ARG A 56 -6.55 -0.39 -9.77
C ARG A 56 -6.23 1.08 -9.48
N LEU A 57 -6.11 1.46 -8.20
CA LEU A 57 -5.73 2.82 -7.80
C LEU A 57 -4.32 3.18 -8.27
N ILE A 58 -3.37 2.25 -8.10
CA ILE A 58 -1.98 2.43 -8.57
C ILE A 58 -1.89 2.38 -10.09
N ALA A 59 -2.67 1.55 -10.76
CA ALA A 59 -2.68 1.50 -12.24
C ALA A 59 -3.48 2.65 -12.88
N GLY A 60 -4.19 3.45 -12.09
CA GLY A 60 -5.14 4.45 -12.56
C GLY A 60 -4.62 5.89 -12.52
N PRO A 61 -5.36 6.83 -13.12
CA PRO A 61 -4.98 8.25 -13.17
C PRO A 61 -4.91 8.90 -11.79
N LEU A 62 -5.65 8.37 -10.80
CA LEU A 62 -5.66 8.89 -9.43
C LEU A 62 -4.27 8.85 -8.78
N LEU A 63 -3.39 7.92 -9.20
CA LEU A 63 -2.02 7.85 -8.70
C LEU A 63 -1.27 9.19 -8.86
N ALA A 64 -1.46 9.90 -9.96
CA ALA A 64 -0.79 11.16 -10.22
C ALA A 64 -1.28 12.29 -9.30
N GLU A 65 -2.55 12.25 -8.90
CA GLU A 65 -3.20 13.30 -8.09
C GLU A 65 -3.09 13.02 -6.59
N HIS A 66 -3.18 11.74 -6.18
CA HIS A 66 -3.29 11.31 -4.78
C HIS A 66 -2.32 10.17 -4.47
N ALA A 67 -1.06 10.32 -4.89
CA ALA A 67 -0.02 9.29 -4.82
C ALA A 67 0.09 8.60 -3.45
N ASP A 68 0.14 9.39 -2.38
CA ASP A 68 0.23 8.86 -1.01
C ASP A 68 -0.96 7.98 -0.62
N HIS A 69 -2.18 8.41 -0.95
CA HIS A 69 -3.38 7.64 -0.61
C HIS A 69 -3.41 6.31 -1.39
N CYS A 70 -3.03 6.34 -2.68
CA CYS A 70 -2.94 5.14 -3.49
C CYS A 70 -1.87 4.16 -2.95
N MET A 71 -0.71 4.67 -2.53
CA MET A 71 0.37 3.83 -2.00
C MET A 71 0.09 3.31 -0.60
N ALA A 72 -0.51 4.13 0.27
CA ALA A 72 -1.00 3.68 1.56
C ALA A 72 -2.02 2.55 1.39
N ALA A 73 -2.98 2.70 0.47
CA ALA A 73 -3.97 1.67 0.18
C ALA A 73 -3.31 0.36 -0.29
N TRP A 74 -2.29 0.44 -1.14
CA TRP A 74 -1.51 -0.70 -1.60
C TRP A 74 -0.77 -1.40 -0.48
N VAL A 75 0.03 -0.65 0.29
CA VAL A 75 0.86 -1.19 1.38
C VAL A 75 0.00 -1.81 2.46
N VAL A 76 -1.00 -1.09 2.96
CA VAL A 76 -1.92 -1.57 3.99
C VAL A 76 -2.62 -2.85 3.53
N SER A 77 -3.03 -2.93 2.27
CA SER A 77 -3.72 -4.12 1.77
C SER A 77 -2.84 -5.38 1.78
N HIS A 78 -1.57 -5.25 1.38
CA HIS A 78 -0.62 -6.37 1.41
C HIS A 78 -0.26 -6.77 2.83
N HIS A 79 -0.01 -5.80 3.71
CA HIS A 79 0.34 -6.08 5.11
C HIS A 79 -0.79 -6.77 5.86
N ASN A 80 -2.02 -6.32 5.66
CA ASN A 80 -3.18 -6.96 6.27
C ASN A 80 -3.39 -8.40 5.76
N LEU A 81 -3.15 -8.66 4.47
CA LEU A 81 -3.16 -10.04 3.95
C LEU A 81 -2.05 -10.88 4.58
N ALA A 82 -0.83 -10.34 4.67
CA ALA A 82 0.29 -11.04 5.28
C ALA A 82 0.00 -11.39 6.75
N GLU A 83 -0.57 -10.48 7.53
CA GLU A 83 -0.97 -10.73 8.91
C GLU A 83 -2.03 -11.84 9.01
N LEU A 84 -3.10 -11.75 8.23
CA LEU A 84 -4.15 -12.77 8.22
C LEU A 84 -3.64 -14.15 7.79
N LEU A 85 -2.71 -14.19 6.84
CA LEU A 85 -2.08 -15.43 6.38
C LEU A 85 -1.12 -16.02 7.40
N ALA A 86 -0.37 -15.17 8.12
CA ALA A 86 0.45 -15.61 9.24
C ALA A 86 -0.40 -16.25 10.34
N LEU A 87 -1.55 -15.65 10.67
CA LEU A 87 -2.51 -16.23 11.62
C LEU A 87 -3.08 -17.57 11.15
N ARG A 88 -3.26 -17.73 9.84
CA ARG A 88 -3.64 -19.00 9.21
C ARG A 88 -2.51 -20.03 9.09
N GLN A 89 -1.35 -19.79 9.71
CA GLN A 89 -0.17 -20.65 9.62
C GLN A 89 0.31 -20.84 8.16
N GLN A 90 0.17 -19.80 7.33
CA GLN A 90 0.65 -19.75 5.95
C GLN A 90 1.75 -18.68 5.78
N PRO A 91 2.87 -18.77 6.52
CA PRO A 91 3.91 -17.74 6.52
C PRO A 91 4.59 -17.57 5.17
N ALA A 92 4.71 -18.65 4.38
CA ALA A 92 5.28 -18.58 3.03
C ALA A 92 4.50 -17.62 2.13
N LEU A 93 3.15 -17.69 2.17
CA LEU A 93 2.31 -16.79 1.37
C LEU A 93 2.31 -15.37 1.95
N ALA A 94 2.37 -15.22 3.27
CA ALA A 94 2.49 -13.91 3.91
C ALA A 94 3.76 -13.16 3.46
N ILE A 95 4.89 -13.87 3.35
CA ILE A 95 6.15 -13.31 2.86
C ILE A 95 6.01 -12.79 1.42
N GLU A 96 5.32 -13.51 0.55
CA GLU A 96 5.09 -13.06 -0.83
C GLU A 96 4.37 -11.72 -0.85
N TYR A 97 3.28 -11.56 -0.09
CA TYR A 97 2.56 -10.28 -0.04
C TYR A 97 3.42 -9.13 0.49
N LEU A 98 4.22 -9.33 1.53
CA LEU A 98 5.13 -8.29 2.02
C LEU A 98 6.19 -7.90 0.97
N CYS A 99 6.72 -8.88 0.26
CA CYS A 99 7.74 -8.65 -0.75
C CYS A 99 7.17 -8.02 -2.03
N GLU A 100 5.98 -8.43 -2.47
CA GLU A 100 5.27 -7.82 -3.59
C GLU A 100 4.94 -6.36 -3.31
N ALA A 101 4.53 -6.03 -2.09
CA ALA A 101 4.28 -4.65 -1.68
C ALA A 101 5.53 -3.79 -1.88
N HIS A 102 6.67 -4.26 -1.34
CA HIS A 102 7.95 -3.58 -1.39
C HIS A 102 8.48 -3.43 -2.82
N GLN A 103 8.42 -4.50 -3.62
CA GLN A 103 8.88 -4.51 -5.01
C GLN A 103 8.03 -3.62 -5.91
N GLY A 104 6.72 -3.57 -5.69
CA GLY A 104 5.82 -2.66 -6.40
C GLY A 104 6.21 -1.20 -6.16
N LEU A 105 6.50 -0.82 -4.91
CA LEU A 105 6.97 0.53 -4.59
C LEU A 105 8.34 0.84 -5.18
N LEU A 106 9.25 -0.13 -5.18
CA LEU A 106 10.56 0.03 -5.82
C LEU A 106 10.42 0.35 -7.31
N ALA A 107 9.55 -0.38 -8.02
CA ALA A 107 9.29 -0.15 -9.44
C ALA A 107 8.66 1.23 -9.72
N LEU A 108 7.72 1.67 -8.86
CA LEU A 108 7.11 3.01 -8.96
C LEU A 108 8.12 4.13 -8.65
N GLY A 109 9.07 3.89 -7.74
CA GLY A 109 10.11 4.84 -7.39
C GLY A 109 11.18 5.03 -8.48
N ASP A 110 11.49 3.97 -9.23
CA ASP A 110 12.53 3.96 -10.28
C ASP A 110 12.00 4.37 -11.67
N ALA A 111 10.70 4.28 -11.89
CA ALA A 111 10.09 4.58 -13.19
C ALA A 111 10.23 6.07 -13.55
N ARG A 112 11.20 6.35 -14.45
CA ARG A 112 11.58 7.69 -14.96
C ARG A 112 10.44 8.49 -15.61
N HIS A 113 9.31 7.84 -15.89
CA HIS A 113 8.13 8.46 -16.52
C HIS A 113 7.04 8.86 -15.52
N HIS A 114 7.20 8.54 -14.23
CA HIS A 114 6.25 8.98 -13.22
C HIS A 114 6.49 10.43 -12.79
N ALA A 115 5.41 11.08 -12.36
CA ALA A 115 5.48 12.41 -11.77
C ALA A 115 6.33 12.37 -10.49
N ALA A 116 7.07 13.44 -10.20
CA ALA A 116 7.94 13.53 -9.03
C ALA A 116 7.21 13.24 -7.71
N ALA A 117 5.93 13.61 -7.60
CA ALA A 117 5.09 13.31 -6.44
C ALA A 117 4.88 11.80 -6.23
N VAL A 118 4.72 11.03 -7.31
CA VAL A 118 4.59 9.57 -7.27
C VAL A 118 5.91 8.95 -6.83
N CYS A 119 7.02 9.35 -7.43
CA CYS A 119 8.32 8.84 -7.01
C CYS A 119 8.57 9.13 -5.52
N SER A 120 8.35 10.38 -5.07
CA SER A 120 8.55 10.77 -3.67
C SER A 120 7.67 9.97 -2.68
N ALA A 121 6.40 9.78 -3.00
CA ALA A 121 5.50 8.95 -2.21
C ALA A 121 5.98 7.49 -2.16
N ALA A 122 6.44 6.95 -3.29
CA ALA A 122 6.94 5.57 -3.38
C ALA A 122 8.14 5.38 -2.46
N TRP A 123 9.09 6.31 -2.49
CA TRP A 123 10.27 6.30 -1.61
C TRP A 123 9.92 6.32 -0.13
N ARG A 124 8.93 7.11 0.29
CA ARG A 124 8.49 7.14 1.69
C ARG A 124 7.89 5.80 2.12
N HIS A 125 6.93 5.29 1.38
CA HIS A 125 6.30 4.00 1.72
C HIS A 125 7.25 2.81 1.56
N MET A 126 8.29 2.93 0.72
CA MET A 126 9.31 1.90 0.59
C MET A 126 10.14 1.75 1.87
N ARG A 127 10.37 2.85 2.62
CA ARG A 127 11.04 2.78 3.93
C ARG A 127 10.19 2.04 4.97
N GLU A 128 8.87 2.22 4.91
CA GLU A 128 7.92 1.52 5.80
C GLU A 128 7.89 0.02 5.50
N THR A 129 7.77 -0.37 4.23
CA THR A 129 7.79 -1.79 3.83
C THR A 129 9.15 -2.44 4.09
N HIS A 130 10.26 -1.73 3.90
CA HIS A 130 11.60 -2.19 4.30
C HIS A 130 11.65 -2.50 5.80
N SER A 131 11.17 -1.59 6.65
CA SER A 131 11.13 -1.81 8.10
C SER A 131 10.31 -3.06 8.47
N ALA A 132 9.18 -3.28 7.81
CA ALA A 132 8.34 -4.45 8.04
C ALA A 132 9.00 -5.77 7.60
N LEU A 133 9.73 -5.78 6.48
CA LEU A 133 10.52 -6.94 6.04
C LEU A 133 11.60 -7.30 7.07
N LEU A 134 12.33 -6.31 7.59
CA LEU A 134 13.31 -6.52 8.66
C LEU A 134 12.65 -6.99 9.96
N GLN A 135 11.48 -6.46 10.29
CA GLN A 135 10.72 -6.91 11.45
C GLN A 135 10.31 -8.39 11.32
N TRP A 136 9.84 -8.80 10.13
CA TRP A 136 9.51 -10.19 9.87
C TRP A 136 10.72 -11.10 10.09
N GLN A 137 11.89 -10.75 9.55
CA GLN A 137 13.11 -11.55 9.73
C GLN A 137 13.57 -11.61 11.18
N ARG A 138 13.44 -10.52 11.94
CA ARG A 138 13.75 -10.55 13.39
C ARG A 138 12.85 -11.52 14.17
N GLN A 139 11.62 -11.71 13.73
CA GLN A 139 10.64 -12.58 14.39
C GLN A 139 10.74 -14.05 13.94
N HIS A 140 11.05 -14.29 12.66
CA HIS A 140 10.94 -15.61 12.04
C HIS A 140 12.27 -16.16 11.47
N GLY A 141 13.36 -15.41 11.62
CA GLY A 141 14.65 -15.70 10.99
C GLY A 141 14.74 -15.21 9.55
N SER A 142 15.96 -15.29 8.99
CA SER A 142 16.24 -14.88 7.60
C SER A 142 15.46 -15.74 6.61
N GLN A 143 14.98 -15.09 5.55
CA GLN A 143 14.17 -15.70 4.50
C GLN A 143 14.72 -15.25 3.15
N PRO A 144 15.11 -16.17 2.24
CA PRO A 144 15.76 -15.81 0.98
C PRO A 144 14.95 -14.81 0.13
N ARG A 145 13.63 -14.95 0.13
CA ARG A 145 12.71 -14.07 -0.59
C ARG A 145 12.75 -12.64 -0.07
N ILE A 146 12.85 -12.47 1.25
CA ILE A 146 12.98 -11.17 1.90
C ILE A 146 14.38 -10.61 1.66
N ASP A 147 15.43 -11.42 1.78
CA ASP A 147 16.81 -10.98 1.51
C ASP A 147 16.94 -10.42 0.08
N ALA A 148 16.35 -11.10 -0.91
CA ALA A 148 16.33 -10.62 -2.29
C ALA A 148 15.58 -9.28 -2.45
N ALA A 149 14.46 -9.10 -1.74
CA ALA A 149 13.71 -7.85 -1.77
C ALA A 149 14.50 -6.69 -1.14
N LEU A 150 15.13 -6.94 0.02
CA LEU A 150 15.97 -5.96 0.72
C LEU A 150 17.18 -5.55 -0.13
N GLN A 151 17.88 -6.51 -0.74
CA GLN A 151 19.02 -6.26 -1.62
C GLN A 151 18.65 -5.43 -2.86
N ALA A 152 17.45 -5.66 -3.42
CA ALA A 152 16.98 -4.87 -4.57
C ALA A 152 16.85 -3.38 -4.20
N SER A 153 16.32 -3.06 -3.02
CA SER A 153 16.19 -1.66 -2.57
C SER A 153 17.53 -0.99 -2.25
N ALA A 154 18.48 -1.73 -1.67
CA ALA A 154 19.81 -1.21 -1.35
C ALA A 154 20.52 -0.65 -2.60
N ARG A 155 20.44 -1.37 -3.72
CA ARG A 155 21.04 -0.94 -5.00
C ARG A 155 20.47 0.39 -5.50
N VAL A 156 19.18 0.62 -5.30
CA VAL A 156 18.55 1.88 -5.75
C VAL A 156 18.95 3.03 -4.83
N PHE A 157 19.02 2.81 -3.51
CA PHE A 157 19.55 3.81 -2.58
C PHE A 157 21.01 4.20 -2.92
N ASP A 158 21.87 3.23 -3.22
CA ASP A 158 23.27 3.48 -3.60
C ASP A 158 23.38 4.27 -4.92
N CYS A 159 22.57 3.93 -5.93
CA CYS A 159 22.49 4.68 -7.19
C CYS A 159 22.04 6.14 -6.97
N THR A 160 21.04 6.38 -6.11
CA THR A 160 20.60 7.75 -5.82
C THR A 160 21.64 8.57 -5.07
N ALA A 161 22.42 7.94 -4.17
CA ALA A 161 23.50 8.61 -3.45
C ALA A 161 24.66 9.01 -4.38
N ALA A 162 24.99 8.16 -5.36
CA ALA A 162 26.01 8.45 -6.36
C ALA A 162 25.60 9.51 -7.39
N ALA A 163 24.29 9.70 -7.62
CA ALA A 163 23.75 10.68 -8.57
C ALA A 163 23.67 12.12 -8.05
N LEU A 164 23.92 12.36 -6.75
CA LEU A 164 23.94 13.71 -6.18
C LEU A 164 25.29 14.38 -6.52
N PRO A 165 25.32 15.50 -7.27
CA PRO A 165 26.59 16.18 -7.54
C PRO A 165 27.22 16.66 -6.22
N PRO A 166 28.56 16.66 -6.10
CA PRO A 166 29.22 17.19 -4.92
C PRO A 166 28.78 18.64 -4.75
N ARG A 167 28.22 18.97 -3.58
CA ARG A 167 27.94 20.36 -3.22
C ARG A 167 29.26 21.11 -3.35
N LEU A 168 29.34 22.03 -4.30
CA LEU A 168 30.45 22.94 -4.46
C LEU A 168 30.63 23.66 -3.12
N ALA A 169 31.64 23.26 -2.36
CA ALA A 169 32.14 24.03 -1.24
C ALA A 169 32.74 25.31 -1.82
N HIS A 170 32.30 26.44 -1.25
CA HIS A 170 32.75 27.79 -1.59
C HIS A 170 34.27 27.94 -1.55
#